data_AF-A0A090L8Z3-F1
#
_entry.id   AF-A0A090L8Z3-F1
#
_cell.length_a   1.000
_cell.length_b   1.000
_cell.length_c   1.000
_cell.angle_alpha   90.00
_cell.angle_beta   90.00
_cell.angle_gamma   90.00
#
_symmetry.space_group_name_H-M   'P 1'
#
loop_
_entity.id
_entity.type
_entity.pdbx_description
1 polymer ?
#
loop_
_entity_poly.entity_id
_entity_poly.type
_entity_poly.pdbx_seq_one_letter_code
_entity_poly.pdbx_strand_id
1 'polypeptide(L)'
;MVDQPDQLEDIDTNEDFMEEQGLLARLPYYIDDSDFSNQLDLIKKLKRSLGNGGKHRIRYTLPSIVNCLLNISERYSKNCLDDKETKEEFILDIFKFVMSTVNTIYLNGEMAVPAFRYYLQAATAASKLKFDACESVVYELITKAFTLFEEDISDSKEQQDALYLLIGTISFISCLSEENHAPLRNQCFLAVNKMLRKPDQAKMICSVASLYWESMVTENNEVKPVHNGGKVLDCFKKALKVTAQCMEEIVQITLYTYILNYYIYFYENGCTEITEETIQEMIVKIKNNIELLDYYTDNSFLRDGLEKTVDHIKQIKNDNTKSLYKSLTL
;
A
#
# COMPACT_ATOMS: atom_id res chain seq x y z
N MET A 1 -23.11 -12.54 25.25
CA MET A 1 -22.53 -12.35 23.90
C MET A 1 -21.26 -13.18 23.81
N VAL A 2 -21.35 -14.49 23.96
CA VAL A 2 -20.22 -15.41 23.75
C VAL A 2 -20.74 -16.45 22.77
N ASP A 3 -19.89 -16.89 21.85
CA ASP A 3 -20.22 -17.98 20.96
C ASP A 3 -20.59 -19.23 21.80
N GLN A 4 -21.76 -19.81 21.50
CA GLN A 4 -22.29 -20.96 22.22
C GLN A 4 -21.75 -22.25 21.60
N PRO A 5 -21.45 -23.28 22.41
CA PRO A 5 -20.89 -24.54 21.92
C PRO A 5 -21.84 -25.30 20.96
N ASP A 6 -23.14 -24.99 20.98
CA ASP A 6 -24.16 -25.57 20.10
C ASP A 6 -24.42 -24.72 18.83
N GLN A 7 -23.60 -23.70 18.55
CA GLN A 7 -23.73 -22.93 17.31
C GLN A 7 -23.34 -23.79 16.09
N LEU A 8 -24.23 -23.81 15.10
CA LEU A 8 -24.01 -24.47 13.82
C LEU A 8 -22.72 -23.94 13.17
N GLU A 9 -21.89 -24.83 12.62
CA GLU A 9 -20.63 -24.46 11.94
C GLU A 9 -20.83 -23.45 10.79
N ASP A 10 -22.05 -23.38 10.23
CA ASP A 10 -22.44 -22.46 9.15
C ASP A 10 -23.12 -21.16 9.62
N ILE A 11 -23.01 -20.76 10.90
CA ILE A 11 -23.66 -19.54 11.41
C ILE A 11 -23.26 -18.27 10.63
N ASP A 12 -22.07 -18.26 10.05
CA ASP A 12 -21.56 -17.17 9.21
C ASP A 12 -22.31 -17.00 7.88
N THR A 13 -23.09 -18.00 7.46
CA THR A 13 -23.96 -17.95 6.27
C THR A 13 -25.41 -17.64 6.60
N ASN A 14 -25.75 -17.56 7.89
CA ASN A 14 -27.09 -17.23 8.33
C ASN A 14 -27.33 -15.73 8.19
N GLU A 15 -28.25 -15.35 7.29
CA GLU A 15 -28.59 -13.96 7.01
C GLU A 15 -29.06 -13.20 8.27
N ASP A 16 -29.93 -13.79 9.09
CA ASP A 16 -30.44 -13.16 10.32
C ASP A 16 -29.30 -12.85 11.30
N PHE A 17 -28.35 -13.78 11.45
CA PHE A 17 -27.17 -13.57 12.30
C PHE A 17 -26.29 -12.44 11.79
N MET A 18 -26.05 -12.39 10.47
CA MET A 18 -25.28 -11.33 9.84
C MET A 18 -25.96 -9.96 9.99
N GLU A 19 -27.29 -9.90 9.85
CA GLU A 19 -28.07 -8.67 10.08
C GLU A 19 -27.96 -8.20 11.52
N GLU A 20 -28.13 -9.09 12.50
CA GLU A 20 -27.93 -8.77 13.92
C GLU A 20 -26.52 -8.23 14.20
N GLN A 21 -25.48 -8.89 13.65
CA GLN A 21 -24.11 -8.40 13.82
C GLN A 21 -23.88 -7.06 13.11
N GLY A 22 -24.54 -6.82 11.97
CA GLY A 22 -24.53 -5.54 11.28
C GLY A 22 -25.18 -4.42 12.09
N LEU A 23 -26.23 -4.69 12.85
CA LEU A 23 -26.83 -3.74 13.78
C LEU A 23 -25.90 -3.44 14.96
N LEU A 24 -25.25 -4.47 15.53
CA LEU A 24 -24.28 -4.30 16.61
C LEU A 24 -23.04 -3.52 16.16
N ALA A 25 -22.59 -3.69 14.91
CA ALA A 25 -21.48 -2.94 14.33
C ALA A 25 -21.77 -1.43 14.19
N ARG A 26 -23.04 -1.00 14.27
CA ARG A 26 -23.40 0.42 14.26
C ARG A 26 -23.28 1.08 15.63
N LEU A 27 -23.30 0.30 16.72
CA LEU A 27 -23.26 0.81 18.10
C LEU A 27 -22.11 1.77 18.38
N PRO A 28 -20.85 1.52 17.94
CA PRO A 28 -19.75 2.46 18.18
C PRO A 28 -20.02 3.86 17.64
N TYR A 29 -20.75 3.97 16.52
CA TYR A 29 -21.04 5.26 15.88
C TYR A 29 -22.15 6.06 16.58
N TYR A 30 -22.97 5.41 17.40
CA TYR A 30 -23.97 6.11 18.23
C TYR A 30 -23.38 6.68 19.53
N ILE A 31 -22.16 6.28 19.89
CA ILE A 31 -21.43 6.85 21.02
C ILE A 31 -20.79 8.16 20.54
N ASP A 32 -21.55 9.24 20.55
CA ASP A 32 -21.07 10.60 20.28
C ASP A 32 -21.27 11.47 21.53
N ASP A 33 -20.17 11.77 22.21
CA ASP A 33 -20.15 12.61 23.41
C ASP A 33 -19.38 13.90 23.08
N SER A 34 -19.78 15.01 23.69
CA SER A 34 -19.04 16.27 23.63
C SER A 34 -17.67 16.18 24.28
N ASP A 35 -17.52 15.31 25.28
CA ASP A 35 -16.24 15.02 25.94
C ASP A 35 -15.60 13.78 25.30
N PHE A 36 -14.49 14.01 24.59
CA PHE A 36 -13.73 12.97 23.93
C PHE A 36 -13.20 11.91 24.90
N SER A 37 -12.89 12.27 26.15
CA SER A 37 -12.42 11.32 27.16
C SER A 37 -13.51 10.32 27.53
N ASN A 38 -14.73 10.81 27.78
CA ASN A 38 -15.88 9.96 28.04
C ASN A 38 -16.24 9.11 26.82
N GLN A 39 -16.19 9.69 25.62
CA GLN A 39 -16.42 8.97 24.36
C GLN A 39 -15.45 7.78 24.22
N LEU A 40 -14.16 8.01 24.44
CA LEU A 40 -13.13 6.98 24.36
C LEU A 40 -13.34 5.88 25.42
N ASP A 41 -13.67 6.25 26.65
CA ASP A 41 -13.94 5.29 27.74
C ASP A 41 -15.17 4.42 27.47
N LEU A 42 -16.24 4.98 26.91
CA LEU A 42 -17.42 4.23 26.49
C LEU A 42 -17.09 3.25 25.38
N ILE A 43 -16.29 3.66 24.38
CA ILE A 43 -15.85 2.78 23.31
C ILE A 43 -14.94 1.67 23.83
N LYS A 44 -14.04 1.98 24.77
CA LYS A 44 -13.20 0.97 25.45
C LYS A 44 -14.04 -0.08 26.17
N LYS A 45 -15.09 0.34 26.88
CA LYS A 45 -16.06 -0.58 27.52
C LYS A 45 -16.81 -1.41 26.48
N LEU A 46 -17.28 -0.79 25.39
CA LEU A 46 -17.96 -1.48 24.30
C LEU A 46 -17.07 -2.56 23.66
N LYS A 47 -15.81 -2.23 23.35
CA LYS A 47 -14.82 -3.19 22.82
C LYS A 47 -14.60 -4.36 23.75
N ARG A 48 -14.50 -4.13 25.07
CA ARG A 48 -14.35 -5.22 26.05
C ARG A 48 -15.56 -6.15 26.04
N SER A 49 -16.77 -5.61 25.91
CA SER A 49 -17.98 -6.43 25.84
C SER A 49 -18.11 -7.21 24.54
N LEU A 50 -17.85 -6.57 23.39
CA LEU A 50 -17.96 -7.20 22.07
C LEU A 50 -16.78 -8.13 21.76
N GLY A 51 -15.61 -7.86 22.33
CA GLY A 51 -14.40 -8.69 22.17
C GLY A 51 -14.49 -10.06 22.82
N ASN A 52 -15.44 -10.28 23.72
CA ASN A 52 -15.76 -11.60 24.27
C ASN A 52 -16.76 -12.38 23.41
N GLY A 53 -17.15 -11.80 22.27
CA GLY A 53 -18.13 -12.31 21.30
C GLY A 53 -17.80 -13.67 20.71
N GLY A 54 -16.52 -14.04 20.65
CA GLY A 54 -16.04 -15.17 19.86
C GLY A 54 -15.81 -14.78 18.39
N LYS A 55 -15.23 -15.70 17.62
CA LYS A 55 -14.68 -15.43 16.28
C LYS A 55 -15.75 -14.95 15.30
N HIS A 56 -16.96 -15.52 15.36
CA HIS A 56 -18.04 -15.25 14.42
C HIS A 56 -18.66 -13.87 14.60
N ARG A 57 -18.57 -13.28 15.79
CA ARG A 57 -19.09 -11.93 16.08
C ARG A 57 -18.03 -10.85 15.93
N ILE A 58 -16.79 -11.16 16.31
CA ILE A 58 -15.65 -10.22 16.26
C ILE A 58 -15.43 -9.71 14.83
N ARG A 59 -15.56 -10.59 13.83
CA ARG A 59 -15.37 -10.27 12.42
C ARG A 59 -16.26 -9.15 11.88
N TYR A 60 -17.42 -8.91 12.50
CA TYR A 60 -18.34 -7.84 12.10
C TYR A 60 -18.22 -6.61 13.00
N THR A 61 -18.01 -6.81 14.30
CA THR A 61 -18.20 -5.76 15.32
C THR A 61 -16.92 -4.99 15.65
N LEU A 62 -15.76 -5.62 15.69
CA LEU A 62 -14.50 -4.91 16.01
C LEU A 62 -13.99 -4.00 14.87
N PRO A 63 -14.15 -4.34 13.58
CA PRO A 63 -13.87 -3.43 12.46
C PRO A 63 -14.47 -2.02 12.62
N SER A 64 -15.74 -1.92 13.02
CA SER A 64 -16.41 -0.64 13.26
C SER A 64 -15.77 0.15 14.41
N ILE A 65 -15.27 -0.53 15.44
CA ILE A 65 -14.58 0.13 16.55
C ILE A 65 -13.28 0.76 16.08
N VAL A 66 -12.48 0.04 15.27
CA VAL A 66 -11.23 0.59 14.72
C VAL A 66 -11.52 1.87 13.92
N ASN A 67 -12.49 1.84 13.02
CA ASN A 67 -12.86 3.02 12.23
C ASN A 67 -13.38 4.17 13.10
N CYS A 68 -14.15 3.89 14.15
CA CYS A 68 -14.63 4.90 15.09
C CYS A 68 -13.46 5.56 15.85
N LEU A 69 -12.47 4.77 16.31
CA LEU A 69 -11.28 5.28 16.98
C LEU A 69 -10.44 6.18 16.06
N LEU A 70 -10.26 5.79 14.79
CA LEU A 70 -9.55 6.62 13.80
C LEU A 70 -10.29 7.94 13.50
N ASN A 71 -11.63 7.92 13.49
CA ASN A 71 -12.42 9.14 13.34
C ASN A 71 -12.28 10.05 14.57
N ILE A 72 -12.29 9.48 15.78
CA ILE A 72 -12.11 10.24 17.02
C ILE A 72 -10.75 10.90 17.07
N SER A 73 -9.66 10.22 16.66
CA SER A 73 -8.33 10.84 16.66
C SER A 73 -8.25 12.03 15.69
N GLU A 74 -8.88 11.94 14.52
CA GLU A 74 -8.97 13.06 13.58
C GLU A 74 -9.82 14.22 14.12
N ARG A 75 -11.00 13.93 14.70
CA ARG A 75 -11.87 14.94 15.31
C ARG A 75 -11.19 15.64 16.47
N TYR A 76 -10.56 14.88 17.35
CA TYR A 76 -9.88 15.40 18.53
C TYR A 76 -8.70 16.31 18.13
N SER A 77 -7.89 15.87 17.16
CA SER A 77 -6.77 16.66 16.62
C SER A 77 -7.22 18.01 16.06
N LYS A 78 -8.40 18.08 15.41
CA LYS A 78 -8.92 19.32 14.80
C LYS A 78 -9.66 20.23 15.78
N ASN A 79 -10.49 19.66 16.65
CA ASN A 79 -11.49 20.42 17.41
C ASN A 79 -11.08 20.70 18.85
N CYS A 80 -10.11 19.97 19.40
CA CYS A 80 -9.76 20.14 20.81
C CYS A 80 -8.92 21.40 21.04
N LEU A 81 -9.15 22.08 22.15
CA LEU A 81 -8.41 23.28 22.59
C LEU A 81 -7.31 22.97 23.61
N ASP A 82 -7.13 21.69 23.96
CA ASP A 82 -6.08 21.23 24.87
C ASP A 82 -4.69 21.67 24.41
N ASP A 83 -3.76 21.74 25.37
CA ASP A 83 -2.36 22.00 25.09
C ASP A 83 -1.72 20.84 24.30
N LYS A 84 -0.54 21.10 23.72
CA LYS A 84 0.12 20.14 22.83
C LYS A 84 0.39 18.80 23.54
N GLU A 85 0.86 18.83 24.79
CA GLU A 85 1.27 17.62 25.52
C GLU A 85 0.07 16.72 25.81
N THR A 86 -1.01 17.29 26.36
CA THR A 86 -2.27 16.56 26.61
C THR A 86 -2.84 15.97 25.32
N LYS A 87 -2.78 16.71 24.21
CA LYS A 87 -3.28 16.22 22.92
C LYS A 87 -2.53 15.00 22.44
N GLU A 88 -1.20 15.04 22.55
CA GLU A 88 -0.35 13.95 22.11
C GLU A 88 -0.54 12.70 22.96
N GLU A 89 -0.64 12.85 24.28
CA GLU A 89 -0.92 11.73 25.19
C GLU A 89 -2.24 11.05 24.85
N PHE A 90 -3.29 11.84 24.58
CA PHE A 90 -4.61 11.30 24.22
C PHE A 90 -4.60 10.60 22.86
N ILE A 91 -3.95 11.18 21.84
CA ILE A 91 -3.79 10.54 20.52
C ILE A 91 -3.00 9.23 20.65
N LEU A 92 -1.94 9.22 21.45
CA LEU A 92 -1.14 8.02 21.71
C LEU A 92 -1.97 6.91 22.37
N ASP A 93 -2.83 7.25 23.34
CA ASP A 93 -3.73 6.29 23.97
C ASP A 93 -4.74 5.71 22.96
N ILE A 94 -5.28 6.54 22.05
CA ILE A 94 -6.13 6.06 20.96
C ILE A 94 -5.38 5.06 20.07
N PHE A 95 -4.16 5.36 19.62
CA PHE A 95 -3.43 4.45 18.72
C PHE A 95 -2.98 3.16 19.40
N LYS A 96 -2.57 3.21 20.67
CA LYS A 96 -2.33 2.00 21.48
C LYS A 96 -3.59 1.13 21.54
N PHE A 97 -4.76 1.76 21.69
CA PHE A 97 -6.03 1.05 21.73
C PHE A 97 -6.46 0.52 20.35
N VAL A 98 -6.17 1.24 19.27
CA VAL A 98 -6.33 0.75 17.88
C VAL A 98 -5.49 -0.49 17.67
N MET A 99 -4.19 -0.47 17.99
CA MET A 99 -3.31 -1.64 17.87
C MET A 99 -3.83 -2.83 18.67
N SER A 100 -4.27 -2.62 19.91
CA SER A 100 -4.86 -3.67 20.74
C SER A 100 -6.12 -4.28 20.10
N THR A 101 -6.96 -3.43 19.50
CA THR A 101 -8.20 -3.87 18.84
C THR A 101 -7.92 -4.64 17.56
N VAL A 102 -6.99 -4.17 16.73
CA VAL A 102 -6.54 -4.89 15.53
C VAL A 102 -5.90 -6.22 15.89
N ASN A 103 -5.08 -6.27 16.96
CA ASN A 103 -4.53 -7.53 17.46
C ASN A 103 -5.60 -8.51 17.94
N THR A 104 -6.72 -8.01 18.48
CA THR A 104 -7.87 -8.86 18.84
C THR A 104 -8.59 -9.38 17.59
N ILE A 105 -8.71 -8.57 16.53
CA ILE A 105 -9.25 -9.02 15.23
C ILE A 105 -8.37 -10.14 14.64
N TYR A 106 -7.06 -9.99 14.75
CA TYR A 106 -6.10 -11.00 14.30
C TYR A 106 -6.20 -12.30 15.11
N LEU A 107 -5.98 -12.25 16.43
CA LEU A 107 -5.86 -13.46 17.26
C LEU A 107 -7.21 -14.13 17.56
N ASN A 108 -8.25 -13.35 17.88
CA ASN A 108 -9.54 -13.90 18.30
C ASN A 108 -10.52 -14.03 17.13
N GLY A 109 -10.36 -13.18 16.10
CA GLY A 109 -11.16 -13.25 14.89
C GLY A 109 -10.58 -14.15 13.80
N GLU A 110 -9.32 -14.57 13.94
CA GLU A 110 -8.57 -15.35 12.92
C GLU A 110 -8.53 -14.63 11.56
N MET A 111 -8.50 -13.29 11.56
CA MET A 111 -8.61 -12.46 10.36
C MET A 111 -7.29 -11.76 10.01
N ALA A 112 -6.31 -12.50 9.47
CA ALA A 112 -4.99 -11.96 9.13
C ALA A 112 -5.04 -10.84 8.07
N VAL A 113 -5.70 -11.07 6.92
CA VAL A 113 -5.77 -10.08 5.83
C VAL A 113 -6.49 -8.78 6.24
N PRO A 114 -7.65 -8.82 6.94
CA PRO A 114 -8.26 -7.61 7.48
C PRO A 114 -7.39 -6.90 8.52
N ALA A 115 -6.77 -7.62 9.45
CA ALA A 115 -5.89 -7.02 10.44
C ALA A 115 -4.70 -6.30 9.80
N PHE A 116 -4.08 -6.91 8.79
CA PHE A 116 -3.04 -6.29 7.95
C PHE A 116 -3.51 -4.96 7.36
N ARG A 117 -4.69 -4.93 6.73
CA ARG A 117 -5.27 -3.71 6.14
C ARG A 117 -5.53 -2.64 7.19
N TYR A 118 -6.03 -3.02 8.37
CA TYR A 118 -6.27 -2.06 9.46
C TYR A 118 -4.99 -1.47 10.05
N TYR A 119 -3.90 -2.24 10.14
CA TYR A 119 -2.61 -1.68 10.53
C TYR A 119 -2.12 -0.62 9.52
N LEU A 120 -2.24 -0.87 8.22
CA LEU A 120 -1.87 0.10 7.17
C LEU A 120 -2.79 1.33 7.15
N GLN A 121 -4.09 1.14 7.35
CA GLN A 121 -5.05 2.25 7.45
C GLN A 121 -4.75 3.12 8.68
N ALA A 122 -4.47 2.51 9.83
CA ALA A 122 -4.08 3.21 11.04
C ALA A 122 -2.75 3.98 10.85
N ALA A 123 -1.77 3.40 10.14
CA ALA A 123 -0.51 4.07 9.83
C ALA A 123 -0.74 5.33 8.98
N THR A 124 -1.58 5.21 7.96
CA THR A 124 -1.98 6.35 7.11
C THR A 124 -2.72 7.43 7.90
N ALA A 125 -3.62 7.04 8.81
CA ALA A 125 -4.36 7.96 9.66
C ALA A 125 -3.41 8.69 10.64
N ALA A 126 -2.52 7.96 11.32
CA ALA A 126 -1.52 8.53 12.22
C ALA A 126 -0.62 9.56 11.51
N SER A 127 -0.13 9.20 10.31
CA SER A 127 0.75 10.07 9.51
C SER A 127 0.13 11.44 9.20
N LYS A 128 -1.20 11.50 9.02
CA LYS A 128 -1.92 12.76 8.75
C LYS A 128 -2.02 13.70 9.96
N LEU A 129 -1.94 13.16 11.18
CA LEU A 129 -2.13 13.94 12.41
C LEU A 129 -0.88 14.72 12.84
N LYS A 130 0.31 14.34 12.37
CA LYS A 130 1.59 15.06 12.55
C LYS A 130 1.90 15.45 14.02
N PHE A 131 1.75 14.50 14.94
CA PHE A 131 2.16 14.63 16.34
C PHE A 131 3.62 14.18 16.56
N ASP A 132 4.26 14.55 17.67
CA ASP A 132 5.71 14.31 17.86
C ASP A 132 6.08 12.82 17.84
N ALA A 133 5.28 11.97 18.48
CA ALA A 133 5.49 10.52 18.49
C ALA A 133 4.97 9.79 17.23
N CYS A 134 4.57 10.52 16.18
CA CYS A 134 3.97 9.96 14.97
C CYS A 134 4.90 8.97 14.26
N GLU A 135 6.19 9.27 14.20
CA GLU A 135 7.17 8.40 13.54
C GLU A 135 7.22 7.01 14.19
N SER A 136 7.32 6.96 15.52
CA SER A 136 7.36 5.70 16.27
C SER A 136 6.07 4.89 16.11
N VAL A 137 4.91 5.54 16.18
CA VAL A 137 3.61 4.88 16.02
C VAL A 137 3.44 4.31 14.61
N VAL A 138 3.75 5.10 13.58
CA VAL A 138 3.63 4.66 12.18
C VAL A 138 4.59 3.52 11.87
N TYR A 139 5.83 3.62 12.36
CA TYR A 139 6.81 2.55 12.19
C TYR A 139 6.33 1.23 12.83
N GLU A 140 5.83 1.27 14.08
CA GLU A 140 5.31 0.08 14.75
C GLU A 140 4.12 -0.55 14.00
N LEU A 141 3.17 0.27 13.51
CA LEU A 141 2.02 -0.19 12.74
C LEU A 141 2.45 -0.90 11.46
N ILE A 142 3.42 -0.34 10.73
CA ILE A 142 3.91 -0.93 9.48
C ILE A 142 4.71 -2.21 9.77
N THR A 143 5.53 -2.24 10.82
CA THR A 143 6.24 -3.47 11.22
C THR A 143 5.27 -4.59 11.58
N LYS A 144 4.18 -4.30 12.32
CA LYS A 144 3.13 -5.30 12.59
C LYS A 144 2.45 -5.79 11.31
N ALA A 145 2.21 -4.90 10.34
CA ALA A 145 1.68 -5.30 9.03
C ALA A 145 2.67 -6.21 8.28
N PHE A 146 3.97 -5.90 8.29
CA PHE A 146 5.00 -6.77 7.70
C PHE A 146 5.04 -8.16 8.34
N THR A 147 4.97 -8.25 9.68
CA THR A 147 4.92 -9.53 10.38
C THR A 147 3.74 -10.38 9.91
N LEU A 148 2.53 -9.81 9.87
CA LEU A 148 1.34 -10.54 9.38
C LEU A 148 1.47 -10.96 7.92
N PHE A 149 2.07 -10.11 7.07
CA PHE A 149 2.32 -10.44 5.67
C PHE A 149 3.25 -11.64 5.51
N GLU A 150 4.30 -11.73 6.33
CA GLU A 150 5.29 -12.80 6.24
C GLU A 150 4.82 -14.12 6.87
N GLU A 151 4.03 -14.06 7.94
CA GLU A 151 3.62 -15.23 8.72
C GLU A 151 2.32 -15.88 8.21
N ASP A 152 1.30 -15.08 7.86
CA ASP A 152 -0.06 -15.59 7.65
C ASP A 152 -0.62 -15.40 6.23
N ILE A 153 -0.06 -14.47 5.42
CA ILE A 153 -0.52 -14.23 4.05
C ILE A 153 0.30 -15.08 3.07
N SER A 154 -0.22 -16.26 2.72
CA SER A 154 0.48 -17.25 1.87
C SER A 154 -0.05 -17.37 0.44
N ASP A 155 -1.30 -16.98 0.17
CA ASP A 155 -1.85 -17.04 -1.19
C ASP A 155 -1.15 -16.07 -2.13
N SER A 156 -0.78 -16.53 -3.33
CA SER A 156 0.02 -15.73 -4.27
C SER A 156 -0.68 -14.47 -4.77
N LYS A 157 -2.02 -14.46 -4.89
CA LYS A 157 -2.76 -13.27 -5.32
C LYS A 157 -2.93 -12.32 -4.14
N GLU A 158 -3.27 -12.84 -2.97
CA GLU A 158 -3.38 -12.01 -1.75
C GLU A 158 -2.04 -11.39 -1.37
N GLN A 159 -0.93 -12.11 -1.53
CA GLN A 159 0.42 -11.57 -1.33
C GLN A 159 0.71 -10.40 -2.28
N GLN A 160 0.31 -10.51 -3.55
CA GLN A 160 0.49 -9.43 -4.52
C GLN A 160 -0.34 -8.20 -4.13
N ASP A 161 -1.61 -8.38 -3.78
CA ASP A 161 -2.50 -7.29 -3.36
C ASP A 161 -2.00 -6.63 -2.05
N ALA A 162 -1.56 -7.45 -1.09
CA ALA A 162 -0.99 -6.98 0.16
C ALA A 162 0.28 -6.15 -0.08
N LEU A 163 1.17 -6.60 -0.96
CA LEU A 163 2.37 -5.85 -1.31
C LEU A 163 2.05 -4.53 -2.03
N TYR A 164 1.08 -4.51 -2.94
CA TYR A 164 0.64 -3.26 -3.58
C TYR A 164 0.15 -2.26 -2.54
N LEU A 165 -0.69 -2.72 -1.60
CA LEU A 165 -1.21 -1.87 -0.54
C LEU A 165 -0.10 -1.35 0.38
N LEU A 166 0.88 -2.20 0.70
CA LEU A 166 2.01 -1.85 1.54
C LEU A 166 2.94 -0.83 0.87
N ILE A 167 3.28 -1.04 -0.41
CA ILE A 167 4.04 -0.09 -1.22
C ILE A 167 3.29 1.25 -1.31
N GLY A 168 2.00 1.23 -1.62
CA GLY A 168 1.19 2.45 -1.69
C GLY A 168 1.13 3.20 -0.36
N THR A 169 1.03 2.47 0.75
CA THR A 169 1.01 3.06 2.10
C THR A 169 2.35 3.73 2.43
N ILE A 170 3.48 3.04 2.21
CA ILE A 170 4.82 3.59 2.48
C ILE A 170 5.14 4.77 1.57
N SER A 171 4.63 4.78 0.34
CA SER A 171 4.77 5.91 -0.57
C SER A 171 3.97 7.14 -0.12
N PHE A 172 2.81 6.92 0.51
CA PHE A 172 1.89 7.98 0.89
C PHE A 172 2.23 8.64 2.23
N ILE A 173 2.74 7.88 3.19
CA ILE A 173 3.18 8.43 4.48
C ILE A 173 4.38 9.35 4.28
N SER A 174 4.44 10.44 5.05
CA SER A 174 5.52 11.43 4.95
C SER A 174 6.21 11.71 6.29
N CYS A 175 5.79 11.05 7.36
CA CYS A 175 6.22 11.35 8.73
C CYS A 175 7.46 10.57 9.20
N LEU A 176 8.01 9.70 8.35
CA LEU A 176 9.19 8.91 8.70
C LEU A 176 10.47 9.64 8.29
N SER A 177 11.50 9.55 9.13
CA SER A 177 12.86 9.93 8.75
C SER A 177 13.45 8.97 7.73
N GLU A 178 14.52 9.38 7.05
CA GLU A 178 15.23 8.50 6.11
C GLU A 178 15.79 7.24 6.80
N GLU A 179 16.21 7.34 8.07
CA GLU A 179 16.69 6.21 8.87
C GLU A 179 15.62 5.13 9.07
N ASN A 180 14.37 5.52 9.27
CA ASN A 180 13.25 4.61 9.47
C ASN A 180 12.51 4.25 8.18
N HIS A 181 12.53 5.11 7.16
CA HIS A 181 11.88 4.83 5.87
C HIS A 181 12.71 3.86 5.02
N ALA A 182 14.04 4.02 4.97
CA ALA A 182 14.91 3.21 4.13
C ALA A 182 14.84 1.69 4.42
N PRO A 183 14.80 1.21 5.67
CA PRO A 183 14.59 -0.21 5.98
C PRO A 183 13.27 -0.75 5.42
N LEU A 184 12.18 0.02 5.51
CA LEU A 184 10.87 -0.40 5.02
C LEU A 184 10.85 -0.52 3.49
N ARG A 185 11.48 0.42 2.77
CA ARG A 185 11.64 0.33 1.30
C ARG A 185 12.43 -0.92 0.91
N ASN A 186 13.54 -1.18 1.60
CA ASN A 186 14.36 -2.35 1.36
C ASN A 186 13.61 -3.66 1.65
N GLN A 187 12.80 -3.70 2.71
CA GLN A 187 11.96 -4.84 3.03
C GLN A 187 10.89 -5.08 1.95
N CYS A 188 10.27 -4.03 1.40
CA CYS A 188 9.36 -4.15 0.25
C CYS A 188 10.06 -4.79 -0.95
N PHE A 189 11.27 -4.30 -1.27
CA PHE A 189 12.06 -4.83 -2.38
C PHE A 189 12.43 -6.30 -2.15
N LEU A 190 12.82 -6.67 -0.92
CA LEU A 190 13.12 -8.06 -0.57
C LEU A 190 11.89 -8.97 -0.68
N ALA A 191 10.73 -8.52 -0.21
CA ALA A 191 9.48 -9.26 -0.30
C ALA A 191 9.08 -9.51 -1.77
N VAL A 192 9.15 -8.49 -2.62
CA VAL A 192 8.90 -8.62 -4.07
C VAL A 192 9.92 -9.56 -4.73
N ASN A 193 11.18 -9.54 -4.31
CA ASN A 193 12.21 -10.45 -4.84
C ASN A 193 11.98 -11.93 -4.49
N LYS A 194 11.21 -12.22 -3.44
CA LYS A 194 10.83 -13.58 -3.05
C LYS A 194 9.62 -14.12 -3.82
N MET A 195 8.90 -13.28 -4.57
CA MET A 195 7.75 -13.71 -5.36
C MET A 195 8.11 -14.81 -6.38
N LEU A 196 7.26 -15.82 -6.45
CA LEU A 196 7.48 -16.98 -7.32
C LEU A 196 7.12 -16.69 -8.79
N ARG A 197 6.01 -15.97 -9.01
CA ARG A 197 5.51 -15.63 -10.35
C ARG A 197 6.35 -14.52 -10.97
N LYS A 198 7.16 -14.87 -11.97
CA LYS A 198 8.09 -13.94 -12.64
C LYS A 198 7.42 -12.74 -13.30
N PRO A 199 6.27 -12.87 -13.99
CA PRO A 199 5.60 -11.72 -14.58
C PRO A 199 5.11 -10.73 -13.53
N ASP A 200 4.51 -11.22 -12.45
CA ASP A 200 4.04 -10.39 -11.34
C ASP A 200 5.22 -9.75 -10.60
N GLN A 201 6.27 -10.52 -10.34
CA GLN A 201 7.52 -10.03 -9.77
C GLN A 201 8.10 -8.84 -10.57
N ALA A 202 8.17 -8.94 -11.90
CA ALA A 202 8.69 -7.84 -12.73
C ALA A 202 7.85 -6.56 -12.59
N LYS A 203 6.51 -6.66 -12.62
CA LYS A 203 5.60 -5.52 -12.44
C LYS A 203 5.71 -4.90 -11.04
N MET A 204 5.81 -5.75 -10.02
CA MET A 204 5.95 -5.32 -8.64
C MET A 204 7.28 -4.61 -8.38
N ILE A 205 8.38 -5.05 -9.03
CA ILE A 205 9.68 -4.36 -8.92
C ILE A 205 9.59 -2.92 -9.48
N CYS A 206 8.88 -2.72 -10.60
CA CYS A 206 8.62 -1.38 -11.12
C CYS A 206 7.82 -0.52 -10.14
N SER A 207 6.86 -1.13 -9.42
CA SER A 207 6.07 -0.43 -8.40
C SER A 207 6.94 -0.08 -7.18
N VAL A 208 7.84 -0.95 -6.75
CA VAL A 208 8.80 -0.64 -5.67
C VAL A 208 9.77 0.47 -6.07
N ALA A 209 10.08 0.63 -7.36
CA ALA A 209 10.95 1.72 -7.82
C ALA A 209 10.40 3.10 -7.47
N SER A 210 9.07 3.28 -7.41
CA SER A 210 8.47 4.57 -7.01
C SER A 210 8.80 4.93 -5.57
N LEU A 211 9.00 3.93 -4.69
CA LEU A 211 9.39 4.19 -3.31
C LEU A 211 10.73 4.92 -3.21
N TYR A 212 11.64 4.68 -4.15
CA TYR A 212 12.96 5.29 -4.17
C TYR A 212 12.99 6.66 -4.86
N TRP A 213 11.88 7.11 -5.46
CA TRP A 213 11.82 8.38 -6.17
C TRP A 213 10.82 9.36 -5.55
N GLU A 214 9.60 8.90 -5.30
CA GLU A 214 8.43 9.75 -4.99
C GLU A 214 8.07 9.78 -3.52
N SER A 215 8.52 8.78 -2.75
CA SER A 215 8.26 8.75 -1.31
C SER A 215 8.79 10.01 -0.66
N MET A 216 8.05 10.49 0.33
CA MET A 216 8.38 11.66 1.10
C MET A 216 8.99 11.23 2.44
N VAL A 217 10.15 11.77 2.77
CA VAL A 217 10.83 11.56 4.05
C VAL A 217 10.99 12.89 4.78
N THR A 218 10.95 12.84 6.11
CA THR A 218 11.15 14.02 6.94
C THR A 218 12.60 14.07 7.42
N GLU A 219 13.37 15.05 6.95
CA GLU A 219 14.73 15.31 7.40
C GLU A 219 14.82 16.75 7.92
N ASN A 220 15.38 16.95 9.12
CA ASN A 220 15.52 18.29 9.73
C ASN A 220 14.19 19.08 9.76
N ASN A 221 13.06 18.40 10.03
CA ASN A 221 11.70 18.95 10.00
C ASN A 221 11.20 19.44 8.62
N GLU A 222 11.90 19.12 7.54
CA GLU A 222 11.47 19.37 6.17
C GLU A 222 11.08 18.06 5.48
N VAL A 223 9.92 18.06 4.84
CA VAL A 223 9.47 16.92 4.03
C VAL A 223 10.10 17.04 2.64
N LYS A 224 10.92 16.07 2.28
CA LYS A 224 11.62 16.02 0.99
C LYS A 224 11.38 14.69 0.28
N PRO A 225 11.30 14.70 -1.05
CA PRO A 225 11.29 13.47 -1.83
C PRO A 225 12.64 12.76 -1.74
N VAL A 226 12.63 11.42 -1.76
CA VAL A 226 13.84 10.60 -1.70
C VAL A 226 14.73 10.79 -2.93
N HIS A 227 14.15 10.88 -4.13
CA HIS A 227 14.84 11.10 -5.42
C HIS A 227 16.18 10.34 -5.59
N ASN A 228 16.18 9.03 -5.35
CA ASN A 228 17.34 8.17 -5.53
C ASN A 228 17.28 7.45 -6.89
N GLY A 229 17.72 8.13 -7.96
CA GLY A 229 17.68 7.60 -9.33
C GLY A 229 18.59 6.38 -9.54
N GLY A 230 19.70 6.28 -8.81
CA GLY A 230 20.55 5.10 -8.81
C GLY A 230 19.81 3.82 -8.37
N LYS A 231 19.04 3.87 -7.28
CA LYS A 231 18.22 2.74 -6.83
C LYS A 231 17.06 2.43 -7.77
N VAL A 232 16.48 3.45 -8.40
CA VAL A 232 15.45 3.29 -9.44
C VAL A 232 16.02 2.48 -10.62
N LEU A 233 17.22 2.82 -11.11
CA LEU A 233 17.89 2.04 -12.15
C LEU A 233 18.19 0.60 -11.75
N ASP A 234 18.63 0.37 -10.50
CA ASP A 234 18.87 -0.99 -9.99
C ASP A 234 17.59 -1.84 -9.99
N CYS A 235 16.45 -1.23 -9.61
CA CYS A 235 15.15 -1.87 -9.71
C CYS A 235 14.81 -2.23 -11.16
N PHE A 236 15.02 -1.33 -12.11
CA PHE A 236 14.75 -1.61 -13.52
C PHE A 236 15.66 -2.68 -14.13
N LYS A 237 16.97 -2.64 -13.83
CA LYS A 237 17.90 -3.71 -14.23
C LYS A 237 17.43 -5.07 -13.70
N LYS A 238 16.94 -5.10 -12.46
CA LYS A 238 16.37 -6.32 -11.87
C LYS A 238 15.07 -6.74 -12.57
N ALA A 239 14.14 -5.81 -12.83
CA ALA A 239 12.89 -6.08 -13.54
C ALA A 239 13.14 -6.65 -14.95
N LEU A 240 14.10 -6.09 -15.69
CA LEU A 240 14.51 -6.60 -17.01
C LEU A 240 15.12 -8.00 -16.94
N LYS A 241 15.96 -8.26 -15.93
CA LYS A 241 16.52 -9.61 -15.70
C LYS A 241 15.43 -10.63 -15.39
N VAL A 242 14.44 -10.27 -14.57
CA VAL A 242 13.29 -11.14 -14.26
C VAL A 242 12.42 -11.34 -15.49
N THR A 243 12.20 -10.30 -16.28
CA THR A 243 11.43 -10.38 -17.53
C THR A 243 12.06 -11.37 -18.50
N ALA A 244 13.39 -11.33 -18.68
CA ALA A 244 14.11 -12.27 -19.53
C ALA A 244 14.07 -13.73 -19.04
N GLN A 245 13.65 -13.99 -17.79
CA GLN A 245 13.44 -15.35 -17.26
C GLN A 245 12.05 -15.91 -17.58
N CYS A 246 11.12 -15.10 -18.11
CA CYS A 246 9.81 -15.58 -18.52
C CYS A 246 9.95 -16.43 -19.80
N MET A 247 9.33 -17.60 -19.86
CA MET A 247 9.47 -18.49 -21.02
C MET A 247 8.69 -18.00 -22.24
N GLU A 248 7.53 -17.37 -22.02
CA GLU A 248 6.63 -16.92 -23.09
C GLU A 248 7.06 -15.55 -23.64
N GLU A 249 7.36 -15.49 -24.94
CA GLU A 249 7.82 -14.28 -25.63
C GLU A 249 6.78 -13.15 -25.59
N ILE A 250 5.49 -13.50 -25.75
CA ILE A 250 4.37 -12.54 -25.64
C ILE A 250 4.37 -11.86 -24.28
N VAL A 251 4.57 -12.62 -23.21
CA VAL A 251 4.65 -12.10 -21.84
C VAL A 251 5.88 -11.21 -21.67
N GLN A 252 7.04 -11.62 -22.21
CA GLN A 252 8.24 -10.79 -22.19
C GLN A 252 8.02 -9.43 -22.86
N ILE A 253 7.44 -9.41 -24.06
CA ILE A 253 7.20 -8.17 -24.82
C ILE A 253 6.20 -7.27 -24.10
N THR A 254 5.14 -7.87 -23.52
CA THR A 254 4.17 -7.15 -22.69
C THR A 254 4.85 -6.49 -21.49
N LEU A 255 5.75 -7.21 -20.82
CA LEU A 255 6.50 -6.70 -19.67
C LEU A 255 7.54 -5.65 -20.07
N TYR A 256 8.22 -5.79 -21.21
CA TYR A 256 9.12 -4.76 -21.71
C TYR A 256 8.38 -3.45 -22.02
N THR A 257 7.19 -3.55 -22.62
CA THR A 257 6.32 -2.39 -22.86
C THR A 257 5.87 -1.75 -21.53
N TYR A 258 5.54 -2.58 -20.54
CA TYR A 258 5.22 -2.10 -19.19
C TYR A 258 6.41 -1.35 -18.55
N ILE A 259 7.62 -1.91 -18.61
CA ILE A 259 8.84 -1.29 -18.08
C ILE A 259 9.17 0.01 -18.83
N LEU A 260 8.98 0.05 -20.16
CA LEU A 260 9.15 1.26 -20.97
C LEU A 260 8.24 2.41 -20.49
N ASN A 261 6.97 2.13 -20.18
CA ASN A 261 6.06 3.15 -19.64
C ASN A 261 6.56 3.70 -18.29
N TYR A 262 7.16 2.86 -17.45
CA TYR A 262 7.79 3.32 -16.21
C TYR A 262 9.07 4.13 -16.46
N TYR A 263 9.90 3.78 -17.45
CA TYR A 263 11.04 4.62 -17.83
C TYR A 263 10.61 6.01 -18.26
N ILE A 264 9.58 6.11 -19.10
CA ILE A 264 8.98 7.36 -19.54
C ILE A 264 8.49 8.17 -18.34
N TYR A 265 7.73 7.53 -17.44
CA TYR A 265 7.23 8.15 -16.22
C TYR A 265 8.32 8.80 -15.36
N PHE A 266 9.38 8.05 -15.02
CA PHE A 266 10.47 8.59 -14.21
C PHE A 266 11.32 9.63 -14.93
N TYR A 267 11.55 9.46 -16.24
CA TYR A 267 12.24 10.45 -17.05
C TYR A 267 11.49 11.79 -17.07
N GLU A 268 10.18 11.76 -17.30
CA GLU A 268 9.32 12.95 -17.28
C GLU A 268 9.25 13.62 -15.90
N ASN A 269 9.39 12.83 -14.82
CA ASN A 269 9.49 13.29 -13.44
C ASN A 269 10.90 13.73 -13.02
N GLY A 270 11.84 13.88 -13.97
CA GLY A 270 13.16 14.48 -13.74
C GLY A 270 14.26 13.52 -13.29
N CYS A 271 14.07 12.21 -13.47
CA CYS A 271 15.11 11.22 -13.18
C CYS A 271 16.21 11.26 -14.25
N THR A 272 17.34 11.90 -13.92
CA THR A 272 18.47 12.12 -14.85
C THR A 272 19.20 10.86 -15.28
N GLU A 273 19.10 9.82 -14.45
CA GLU A 273 19.74 8.53 -14.65
C GLU A 273 19.07 7.72 -15.76
N ILE A 274 17.81 8.02 -16.09
CA ILE A 274 17.13 7.49 -17.26
C ILE A 274 17.39 8.47 -18.40
N THR A 275 17.94 8.00 -19.50
CA THR A 275 18.31 8.85 -20.63
C THR A 275 17.40 8.59 -21.83
N GLU A 276 17.40 9.52 -22.78
CA GLU A 276 16.71 9.32 -24.05
C GLU A 276 17.24 8.09 -24.81
N GLU A 277 18.54 7.79 -24.65
CA GLU A 277 19.19 6.61 -25.23
C GLU A 277 18.61 5.31 -24.67
N THR A 278 18.44 5.19 -23.34
CA THR A 278 17.89 3.97 -22.74
C THR A 278 16.43 3.73 -23.15
N ILE A 279 15.65 4.80 -23.33
CA ILE A 279 14.28 4.74 -23.84
C ILE A 279 14.28 4.28 -25.30
N GLN A 280 15.15 4.87 -26.14
CA GLN A 280 15.27 4.50 -27.54
C GLN A 280 15.67 3.03 -27.71
N GLU A 281 16.67 2.56 -26.97
CA GLU A 281 17.13 1.16 -26.99
C GLU A 281 15.99 0.20 -26.63
N MET A 282 15.17 0.56 -25.64
CA MET A 282 14.02 -0.25 -25.23
C MET A 282 12.95 -0.31 -26.33
N ILE A 283 12.62 0.82 -26.97
CA ILE A 283 11.67 0.86 -28.09
C ILE A 283 12.14 -0.03 -29.24
N VAL A 284 13.41 0.09 -29.64
CA VAL A 284 13.98 -0.73 -30.72
C VAL A 284 13.94 -2.21 -30.36
N LYS A 285 14.30 -2.56 -29.12
CA LYS A 285 14.22 -3.95 -28.63
C LYS A 285 12.80 -4.50 -28.70
N ILE A 286 11.79 -3.74 -28.29
CA ILE A 286 10.39 -4.18 -28.34
C ILE A 286 9.94 -4.34 -29.80
N LYS A 287 10.25 -3.39 -30.70
CA LYS A 287 9.92 -3.49 -32.13
C LYS A 287 10.50 -4.77 -32.74
N ASN A 288 11.80 -5.02 -32.55
CA ASN A 288 12.46 -6.22 -33.08
C ASN A 288 11.85 -7.51 -32.54
N ASN A 289 11.56 -7.57 -31.24
CA ASN A 289 10.94 -8.76 -30.64
C ASN A 289 9.51 -9.00 -31.15
N ILE A 290 8.75 -7.95 -31.45
CA ILE A 290 7.42 -8.07 -32.06
C ILE A 290 7.51 -8.61 -33.49
N GLU A 291 8.53 -8.22 -34.25
CA GLU A 291 8.74 -8.70 -35.63
C GLU A 291 9.20 -10.17 -35.66
N LEU A 292 9.93 -10.62 -34.64
CA LEU A 292 10.41 -11.99 -34.51
C LEU A 292 9.32 -12.99 -34.05
N LEU A 293 8.23 -12.52 -33.47
CA LEU A 293 7.11 -13.38 -33.05
C LEU A 293 6.47 -14.07 -34.27
N ASP A 294 6.12 -15.34 -34.10
CA ASP A 294 5.47 -16.17 -35.13
C ASP A 294 4.24 -15.50 -35.75
N TYR A 295 4.18 -15.53 -37.09
CA TYR A 295 3.15 -14.89 -37.92
C TYR A 295 1.71 -15.34 -37.59
N TYR A 296 1.54 -16.52 -36.99
CA TYR A 296 0.23 -17.10 -36.68
C TYR A 296 -0.36 -16.65 -35.34
N THR A 297 0.38 -15.88 -34.55
CA THR A 297 -0.11 -15.31 -33.29
C THR A 297 -0.70 -13.93 -33.56
N ASP A 298 -1.93 -13.68 -33.10
CA ASP A 298 -2.51 -12.34 -33.14
C ASP A 298 -1.72 -11.42 -32.19
N ASN A 299 -0.79 -10.66 -32.77
CA ASN A 299 0.12 -9.75 -32.07
C ASN A 299 -0.31 -8.29 -32.20
N SER A 300 -1.53 -8.03 -32.70
CA SER A 300 -2.06 -6.67 -32.92
C SER A 300 -2.04 -5.85 -31.63
N PHE A 301 -2.47 -6.44 -30.51
CA PHE A 301 -2.50 -5.77 -29.21
C PHE A 301 -1.11 -5.33 -28.70
N LEU A 302 -0.03 -6.05 -29.05
CA LEU A 302 1.34 -5.69 -28.67
C LEU A 302 1.81 -4.46 -29.46
N ARG A 303 1.48 -4.41 -30.76
CA ARG A 303 1.76 -3.26 -31.63
C ARG A 303 0.98 -2.04 -31.18
N ASP A 304 -0.31 -2.19 -30.94
CA ASP A 304 -1.18 -1.12 -30.44
C ASP A 304 -0.69 -0.57 -29.09
N GLY A 305 -0.21 -1.44 -28.21
CA GLY A 305 0.36 -1.06 -26.92
C GLY A 305 1.61 -0.19 -27.08
N LEU A 306 2.55 -0.61 -27.92
CA LEU A 306 3.77 0.16 -28.19
C LEU A 306 3.47 1.46 -28.94
N GLU A 307 2.56 1.44 -29.92
CA GLU A 307 2.19 2.62 -30.71
C GLU A 307 1.59 3.72 -29.84
N LYS A 308 0.68 3.36 -28.91
CA LYS A 308 0.16 4.32 -27.91
C LYS A 308 1.26 4.95 -27.08
N THR A 309 2.24 4.16 -26.61
CA THR A 309 3.39 4.67 -25.86
C THR A 309 4.24 5.61 -26.71
N VAL A 310 4.52 5.25 -27.97
CA VAL A 310 5.29 6.09 -28.90
C VAL A 310 4.56 7.39 -29.23
N ASP A 311 3.24 7.34 -29.42
CA ASP A 311 2.42 8.52 -29.70
C ASP A 311 2.37 9.49 -28.52
N HIS A 312 2.33 8.99 -27.28
CA HIS A 312 2.52 9.81 -26.08
C HIS A 312 3.86 10.55 -26.09
N ILE A 313 4.97 9.86 -26.41
CA ILE A 313 6.30 10.50 -26.51
C ILE A 313 6.30 11.58 -27.62
N LYS A 314 5.68 11.31 -28.78
CA LYS A 314 5.56 12.30 -29.88
C LYS A 314 4.75 13.53 -29.45
N GLN A 315 3.66 13.35 -28.70
CA GLN A 315 2.85 14.45 -28.19
C GLN A 315 3.69 15.36 -27.27
N ILE A 316 4.41 14.78 -26.32
CA ILE A 316 5.26 15.55 -25.40
C ILE A 316 6.42 16.23 -26.14
N LYS A 317 7.02 15.56 -27.14
CA LYS A 317 8.07 16.15 -27.98
C LYS A 317 7.59 17.39 -28.74
N ASN A 318 6.32 17.41 -29.15
CA ASN A 318 5.70 18.53 -29.87
C ASN A 318 5.18 19.64 -28.93
N ASP A 319 4.92 19.30 -27.66
CA ASP A 319 4.53 20.28 -26.64
C ASP A 319 5.72 21.14 -26.21
N ASN A 320 5.75 22.38 -26.72
CA ASN A 320 6.81 23.37 -26.49
C ASN A 320 7.04 23.78 -25.01
N THR A 321 6.23 23.29 -24.08
CA THR A 321 6.28 23.65 -22.65
C THR A 321 7.25 22.82 -21.82
N LYS A 322 7.56 21.59 -22.24
CA LYS A 322 8.52 20.69 -21.56
C LYS A 322 9.58 20.33 -22.59
N SER A 323 10.79 20.85 -22.49
CA SER A 323 11.84 20.61 -23.48
C SER A 323 12.44 19.19 -23.39
N LEU A 324 11.61 18.16 -23.46
CA LEU A 324 11.96 16.74 -23.30
C LEU A 324 11.98 16.02 -24.66
N TYR A 325 12.72 14.91 -24.76
CA TYR A 325 12.75 14.02 -25.94
C TYR A 325 13.33 14.63 -27.23
N LYS A 326 14.23 15.60 -27.13
CA LYS A 326 14.77 16.31 -28.31
C LYS A 326 15.68 15.43 -29.16
N SER A 327 16.41 14.51 -28.55
CA SER A 327 17.36 13.61 -29.22
C SER A 327 16.78 12.26 -29.64
N LEU A 328 15.58 11.90 -29.19
CA LEU A 328 14.91 10.65 -29.57
C LEU A 328 14.48 10.61 -31.04
N THR A 329 14.71 9.47 -31.69
CA THR A 329 14.35 9.20 -33.10
C THR A 329 13.29 8.09 -33.13
N LEU A 330 12.02 8.49 -33.17
CA LEU A 330 10.87 7.59 -32.98
C LEU A 330 10.42 6.85 -34.24
#